data_AF-A0A2T7P9U1-F1
#
_entry.id   AF-A0A2T7P9U1-F1
#
_cell.length_a   1.000
_cell.length_b   1.000
_cell.length_c   1.000
_cell.angle_alpha   90.00
_cell.angle_beta   90.00
_cell.angle_gamma   90.00
#
_symmetry.space_group_name_H-M   'P 1'
#
loop_
_entity.id
_entity.type
_entity.pdbx_description
1 polymer ?
#
loop_
_entity_poly.entity_id
_entity_poly.type
_entity_poly.pdbx_seq_one_letter_code
_entity_poly.pdbx_strand_id
1 'polypeptide(L)'
;MDTVYNIKFPELTRYHGMPRRYEETRPVVVQTFAHRKILGLGHDIHVRLMEHLESEKTEAIQRAEKEIWRQADIRTEMAIKATREEMAGEVAKALAEQGKMHEQHIKRLVIKIEEKCAQEKAKAVTEAHREEQTLAAETIRNLRQYYNKELQSLKMKAEEEKKNALNDLEDAMNKQCQIALRRAHAEEQKTAREHYAIMREEFQEAIELQSKKTEAKMEEILVLKEEIAKLEQEKKNLIEYLEVSQKSFQECLQSMKIFDGVNVECMLPPINFEEIQQGLMIAK
;
A
#
# COMPACT_ATOMS: atom_id res chain seq x y z
N MET A 1 -136.06 -27.31 -5.43
CA MET A 1 -136.87 -28.18 -6.29
C MET A 1 -138.14 -28.49 -5.53
N ASP A 2 -139.23 -27.82 -5.89
CA ASP A 2 -140.50 -27.87 -5.18
C ASP A 2 -141.25 -29.17 -5.47
N THR A 3 -141.16 -30.13 -4.56
CA THR A 3 -142.10 -31.24 -4.52
C THR A 3 -143.44 -30.73 -3.99
N VAL A 4 -144.32 -30.34 -4.91
CA VAL A 4 -145.75 -30.13 -4.63
C VAL A 4 -146.33 -31.46 -4.17
N TYR A 5 -146.46 -31.64 -2.85
CA TYR A 5 -147.15 -32.79 -2.28
C TYR A 5 -148.63 -32.74 -2.71
N ASN A 6 -148.98 -33.57 -3.68
CA ASN A 6 -150.35 -33.77 -4.13
C ASN A 6 -151.06 -34.65 -3.09
N ILE A 7 -151.66 -34.01 -2.07
CA ILE A 7 -152.24 -34.69 -0.91
C ILE A 7 -153.70 -35.05 -1.21
N LYS A 8 -153.97 -36.33 -1.45
CA LYS A 8 -155.34 -36.87 -1.44
C LYS A 8 -155.77 -37.13 0.01
N PHE A 9 -156.93 -36.60 0.41
CA PHE A 9 -157.59 -37.02 1.65
C PHE A 9 -157.91 -38.52 1.56
N PRO A 10 -157.81 -39.29 2.66
CA PRO A 10 -158.22 -40.68 2.65
C PRO A 10 -159.73 -40.76 2.32
N GLU A 11 -160.08 -41.47 1.25
CA GLU A 11 -161.46 -41.72 0.86
C GLU A 11 -162.14 -42.59 1.93
N LEU A 12 -163.11 -42.00 2.63
CA LEU A 12 -163.89 -42.71 3.63
C LEU A 12 -164.96 -43.55 2.92
N THR A 13 -164.85 -44.87 3.05
CA THR A 13 -165.83 -45.84 2.56
C THR A 13 -167.24 -45.59 3.12
N ARG A 14 -168.26 -45.81 2.28
CA ARG A 14 -169.70 -45.62 2.58
C ARG A 14 -170.13 -46.38 3.83
N TYR A 15 -170.93 -45.72 4.67
CA TYR A 15 -171.44 -46.20 5.96
C TYR A 15 -172.27 -47.50 5.82
N HIS A 16 -171.91 -48.56 6.55
CA HIS A 16 -172.55 -49.90 6.51
C HIS A 16 -173.33 -50.25 7.80
N GLY A 17 -173.85 -49.25 8.53
CA GLY A 17 -174.82 -49.50 9.60
C GLY A 17 -174.28 -49.94 10.97
N MET A 18 -172.95 -50.01 11.16
CA MET A 18 -172.33 -50.08 12.50
C MET A 18 -171.91 -48.67 12.98
N PRO A 19 -172.20 -48.27 14.24
CA PRO A 19 -171.71 -47.00 14.79
C PRO A 19 -170.18 -46.98 14.76
N ARG A 20 -169.60 -45.99 14.06
CA ARG A 20 -168.15 -45.81 14.00
C ARG A 20 -167.61 -45.51 15.40
N ARG A 21 -166.44 -46.06 15.73
CA ARG A 21 -165.73 -45.68 16.95
C ARG A 21 -165.38 -44.18 16.86
N TYR A 22 -165.40 -43.47 17.98
CA TYR A 22 -165.14 -42.02 18.02
C TYR A 22 -163.84 -41.65 17.29
N GLU A 23 -162.82 -42.50 17.41
CA GLU A 23 -161.50 -42.40 16.76
C GLU A 23 -161.55 -42.37 15.21
N GLU A 24 -162.62 -42.91 14.61
CA GLU A 24 -162.81 -43.01 13.15
C GLU A 24 -163.77 -41.95 12.61
N THR A 25 -164.24 -41.04 13.48
CA THR A 25 -165.07 -39.93 13.07
C THR A 25 -164.24 -38.88 12.32
N ARG A 26 -164.85 -38.26 11.31
CA ARG A 26 -164.17 -37.29 10.43
C ARG A 26 -163.44 -36.18 11.19
N PRO A 27 -163.98 -35.57 12.26
CA PRO A 27 -163.25 -34.54 13.01
C PRO A 27 -161.95 -35.08 13.61
N VAL A 28 -161.96 -36.30 14.16
CA VAL A 28 -160.80 -36.92 14.80
C VAL A 28 -159.73 -37.28 13.76
N VAL A 29 -160.12 -37.88 12.63
CA VAL A 29 -159.16 -38.21 11.55
C VAL A 29 -158.52 -36.95 10.95
N VAL A 30 -159.30 -35.90 10.73
CA VAL A 30 -158.79 -34.61 10.23
C VAL A 30 -157.88 -33.95 11.27
N GLN A 31 -158.23 -34.01 12.56
CA GLN A 31 -157.40 -33.50 13.64
C GLN A 31 -156.07 -34.26 13.75
N THR A 32 -156.09 -35.60 13.68
CA THR A 32 -154.87 -36.42 13.70
C THR A 32 -153.99 -36.15 12.48
N PHE A 33 -154.58 -36.02 11.29
CA PHE A 33 -153.84 -35.68 10.08
C PHE A 33 -153.22 -34.29 10.15
N ALA A 34 -153.99 -33.29 10.60
CA ALA A 34 -153.51 -31.93 10.81
C ALA A 34 -152.40 -31.89 11.87
N HIS A 35 -152.55 -32.61 12.99
CA HIS A 35 -151.53 -32.69 14.04
C HIS A 35 -150.23 -33.33 13.53
N ARG A 36 -150.31 -34.45 12.79
CA ARG A 36 -149.14 -35.05 12.14
C ARG A 36 -148.45 -34.09 11.16
N LYS A 37 -149.23 -33.33 10.38
CA LYS A 37 -148.68 -32.34 9.44
C LYS A 37 -148.02 -31.16 10.14
N ILE A 38 -148.63 -30.64 11.22
CA ILE A 38 -148.05 -29.57 12.04
C ILE A 38 -146.76 -30.04 12.70
N LEU A 39 -146.74 -31.26 13.24
CA LEU A 39 -145.53 -31.87 13.80
C LEU A 39 -144.45 -32.09 12.74
N GLY A 40 -144.82 -32.56 11.54
CA GLY A 40 -143.90 -32.71 10.42
C GLY A 40 -143.28 -31.39 9.99
N LEU A 41 -144.09 -30.34 9.81
CA LEU A 41 -143.61 -29.00 9.51
C LEU A 41 -142.71 -28.45 10.63
N GLY A 42 -143.06 -28.68 11.89
CA GLY A 42 -142.24 -28.29 13.04
C GLY A 42 -140.88 -29.00 13.06
N HIS A 43 -140.86 -30.30 12.74
CA HIS A 43 -139.64 -31.07 12.61
C HIS A 43 -138.78 -30.57 11.43
N ASP A 44 -139.37 -30.35 10.25
CA ASP A 44 -138.65 -29.84 9.08
C ASP A 44 -138.08 -28.44 9.28
N ILE A 45 -138.78 -27.58 10.03
CA ILE A 45 -138.27 -26.25 10.42
C ILE A 45 -137.13 -26.40 11.42
N HIS A 46 -137.28 -27.29 12.41
CA HIS A 46 -136.25 -27.54 13.41
C HIS A 46 -134.97 -28.12 12.78
N VAL A 47 -135.08 -29.12 11.91
CA VAL A 47 -133.94 -29.71 11.20
C VAL A 47 -133.21 -28.66 10.37
N ARG A 48 -133.94 -27.86 9.57
CA ARG A 48 -133.32 -26.78 8.78
C ARG A 48 -132.65 -25.72 9.65
N LEU A 49 -133.25 -25.37 10.78
CA LEU A 49 -132.64 -24.44 11.74
C LEU A 49 -131.35 -25.02 12.33
N MET A 50 -131.36 -26.30 12.72
CA MET A 50 -130.18 -26.97 13.26
C MET A 50 -129.07 -27.07 12.21
N GLU A 51 -129.39 -27.44 10.98
CA GLU A 51 -128.44 -27.45 9.85
C GLU A 51 -127.85 -26.07 9.58
N HIS A 52 -128.67 -25.03 9.60
CA HIS A 52 -128.19 -23.65 9.41
C HIS A 52 -127.27 -23.20 10.54
N LEU A 53 -127.64 -23.47 11.80
CA LEU A 53 -126.82 -23.15 12.97
C LEU A 53 -125.49 -23.93 12.96
N GLU A 54 -125.51 -25.19 12.53
CA GLU A 54 -124.31 -26.02 12.39
C GLU A 54 -123.41 -25.51 11.26
N SER A 55 -123.98 -25.09 10.13
CA SER A 55 -123.24 -24.40 9.06
C SER A 55 -122.59 -23.11 9.56
N GLU A 56 -123.33 -22.22 10.22
CA GLU A 56 -122.79 -20.97 10.76
C GLU A 56 -121.68 -21.21 11.79
N LYS A 57 -121.85 -22.21 12.66
CA LYS A 57 -120.81 -22.64 13.61
C LYS A 57 -119.56 -23.10 12.88
N THR A 58 -119.68 -23.96 11.88
CA THR A 58 -118.52 -24.44 11.11
C THR A 58 -117.82 -23.32 10.35
N GLU A 59 -118.57 -22.40 9.75
CA GLU A 59 -118.01 -21.22 9.08
C GLU A 59 -117.32 -20.26 10.06
N ALA A 60 -117.88 -20.08 11.27
CA ALA A 60 -117.25 -19.28 12.32
C ALA A 60 -115.95 -19.93 12.80
N ILE A 61 -115.92 -21.25 12.98
CA ILE A 61 -114.70 -21.99 13.35
C ILE A 61 -113.64 -21.84 12.26
N GLN A 62 -113.98 -22.07 10.99
CA GLN A 62 -113.04 -21.94 9.88
C GLN A 62 -112.49 -20.52 9.74
N ARG A 63 -113.32 -19.49 9.96
CA ARG A 63 -112.86 -18.09 9.98
C ARG A 63 -111.89 -17.83 11.13
N ALA A 64 -112.20 -18.33 12.33
CA ALA A 64 -111.33 -18.19 13.49
C ALA A 64 -110.00 -18.93 13.29
N GLU A 65 -110.01 -20.14 12.75
CA GLU A 65 -108.80 -20.91 12.43
C GLU A 65 -107.93 -20.16 11.42
N LYS A 66 -108.50 -19.67 10.30
CA LYS A 66 -107.76 -18.90 9.30
C LYS A 66 -107.11 -17.65 9.90
N GLU A 67 -107.81 -16.94 10.79
CA GLU A 67 -107.26 -15.75 11.44
C GLU A 67 -106.16 -16.10 12.44
N ILE A 68 -106.29 -17.21 13.19
CA ILE A 68 -105.23 -17.70 14.08
C ILE A 68 -103.98 -18.07 13.27
N TRP A 69 -104.13 -18.77 12.14
CA TRP A 69 -103.00 -19.09 11.26
C TRP A 69 -102.34 -17.84 10.69
N ARG A 70 -103.12 -16.87 10.21
CA ARG A 70 -102.59 -15.58 9.74
C ARG A 70 -101.79 -14.85 10.82
N GLN A 71 -102.28 -14.84 12.07
CA GLN A 71 -101.56 -14.23 13.19
C GLN A 71 -100.29 -15.01 13.56
N ALA A 72 -100.31 -16.33 13.47
CA ALA A 72 -99.14 -17.17 13.67
C ALA A 72 -98.07 -16.86 12.60
N ASP A 73 -98.46 -16.78 11.32
CA ASP A 73 -97.55 -16.43 10.22
C ASP A 73 -96.88 -15.07 10.45
N ILE A 74 -97.67 -14.03 10.77
CA ILE A 74 -97.13 -12.69 11.06
C ILE A 74 -96.15 -12.72 12.24
N ARG A 75 -96.49 -13.42 13.34
CA ARG A 75 -95.62 -13.52 14.51
C ARG A 75 -94.33 -14.27 14.20
N THR A 76 -94.39 -15.36 13.42
CA THR A 76 -93.19 -16.11 13.02
C THR A 76 -92.31 -15.27 12.10
N GLU A 77 -92.88 -14.54 11.14
CA GLU A 77 -92.12 -13.67 10.26
C GLU A 77 -91.44 -12.52 11.02
N MET A 78 -92.15 -11.90 11.97
CA MET A 78 -91.57 -10.89 12.85
C MET A 78 -90.43 -11.46 13.72
N ALA A 79 -90.59 -12.66 14.27
CA ALA A 79 -89.56 -13.32 15.06
C ALA A 79 -88.32 -13.67 14.20
N ILE A 80 -88.53 -14.18 12.99
CA ILE A 80 -87.44 -14.47 12.03
C ILE A 80 -86.71 -13.17 11.65
N LYS A 81 -87.44 -12.07 11.44
CA LYS A 81 -86.81 -10.79 11.12
C LYS A 81 -85.99 -10.24 12.29
N ALA A 82 -86.54 -10.26 13.50
CA ALA A 82 -85.83 -9.80 14.70
C ALA A 82 -84.54 -10.61 14.96
N THR A 83 -84.63 -11.94 14.87
CA THR A 83 -83.46 -12.82 15.02
C THR A 83 -82.41 -12.60 13.93
N ARG A 84 -82.81 -12.35 12.68
CA ARG A 84 -81.87 -12.00 11.60
C ARG A 84 -81.18 -10.67 11.85
N GLU A 85 -81.90 -9.65 12.32
CA GLU A 85 -81.33 -8.34 12.63
C GLU A 85 -80.34 -8.42 13.80
N GLU A 86 -80.68 -9.18 14.84
CA GLU A 86 -79.78 -9.43 15.98
C GLU A 86 -78.50 -10.16 15.54
N MET A 87 -78.63 -11.26 14.79
CA MET A 87 -77.49 -11.99 14.24
C MET A 87 -76.64 -11.14 13.31
N ALA A 88 -77.25 -10.30 12.47
CA ALA A 88 -76.51 -9.37 11.60
C ALA A 88 -75.72 -8.35 12.43
N GLY A 89 -76.29 -7.86 13.55
CA GLY A 89 -75.62 -6.99 14.50
C GLY A 89 -74.43 -7.66 15.19
N GLU A 90 -74.58 -8.91 15.62
CA GLU A 90 -73.50 -9.69 16.24
C GLU A 90 -72.37 -9.98 15.26
N VAL A 91 -72.70 -10.40 14.03
CA VAL A 91 -71.72 -10.62 12.96
C VAL A 91 -70.97 -9.33 12.64
N ALA A 92 -71.67 -8.19 12.54
CA ALA A 92 -71.03 -6.89 12.30
C ALA A 92 -70.07 -6.50 13.44
N LYS A 93 -70.45 -6.73 14.70
CA LYS A 93 -69.57 -6.49 15.86
C LYS A 93 -68.34 -7.39 15.82
N ALA A 94 -68.52 -8.68 15.59
CA ALA A 94 -67.43 -9.64 15.49
C ALA A 94 -66.45 -9.30 14.37
N LEU A 95 -66.96 -8.92 13.18
CA LEU A 95 -66.13 -8.48 12.06
C LEU A 95 -65.37 -7.19 12.37
N ALA A 96 -66.01 -6.21 13.03
CA ALA A 96 -65.35 -4.97 13.42
C ALA A 96 -64.23 -5.21 14.44
N GLU A 97 -64.46 -6.09 15.42
CA GLU A 97 -63.46 -6.45 16.43
C GLU A 97 -62.30 -7.24 15.82
N GLN A 98 -62.60 -8.20 14.95
CA GLN A 98 -61.58 -8.93 14.18
C GLN A 98 -60.77 -7.98 13.28
N GLY A 99 -61.42 -7.01 12.64
CA GLY A 99 -60.76 -5.97 11.85
C GLY A 99 -59.77 -5.14 12.67
N LYS A 100 -60.18 -4.68 13.86
CA LYS A 100 -59.30 -3.95 14.78
C LYS A 100 -58.10 -4.78 15.23
N MET A 101 -58.32 -6.06 15.55
CA MET A 101 -57.25 -6.97 15.97
C MET A 101 -56.23 -7.21 14.85
N HIS A 102 -56.70 -7.42 13.61
CA HIS A 102 -55.85 -7.55 12.44
C HIS A 102 -55.08 -6.26 12.15
N GLU A 103 -55.71 -5.09 12.22
CA GLU A 103 -55.03 -3.82 12.02
C GLU A 103 -53.92 -3.59 13.06
N GLN A 104 -54.19 -3.87 14.34
CA GLN A 104 -53.18 -3.80 15.40
C GLN A 104 -52.05 -4.83 15.21
N HIS A 105 -52.36 -6.01 14.68
CA HIS A 105 -51.35 -7.03 14.38
C HIS A 105 -50.45 -6.57 13.23
N ILE A 106 -51.03 -6.06 12.15
CA ILE A 106 -50.30 -5.52 11.00
C ILE A 106 -49.40 -4.36 11.44
N LYS A 107 -49.92 -3.39 12.22
CA LYS A 107 -49.11 -2.28 12.75
C LYS A 107 -47.89 -2.77 13.54
N ARG A 108 -48.07 -3.79 14.40
CA ARG A 108 -46.97 -4.40 15.17
C ARG A 108 -45.96 -5.12 14.27
N LEU A 109 -46.41 -5.79 13.21
CA LEU A 109 -45.52 -6.43 12.25
C LEU A 109 -44.71 -5.42 11.44
N VAL A 110 -45.36 -4.33 11.00
CA VAL A 110 -44.69 -3.23 10.27
C VAL A 110 -43.55 -2.65 11.11
N ILE A 111 -43.81 -2.30 12.38
CA ILE A 111 -42.78 -1.77 13.29
C ILE A 111 -41.62 -2.76 13.43
N LYS A 112 -41.90 -4.05 13.64
CA LYS A 112 -40.85 -5.07 13.75
C LYS A 112 -40.01 -5.23 12.49
N ILE A 113 -40.63 -5.12 11.31
CA ILE A 113 -39.94 -5.20 10.02
C ILE A 113 -39.08 -3.95 9.82
N GLU A 114 -39.61 -2.76 10.12
CA GLU A 114 -38.87 -1.50 10.05
C GLU A 114 -37.66 -1.49 10.99
N GLU A 115 -37.81 -1.96 12.23
CA GLU A 115 -36.73 -2.11 13.19
C GLU A 115 -35.64 -3.07 12.69
N LYS A 116 -36.02 -4.23 12.15
CA LYS A 116 -35.07 -5.18 11.56
C LYS A 116 -34.33 -4.58 10.36
N CYS A 117 -35.06 -3.93 9.45
CA CYS A 117 -34.48 -3.26 8.29
C CYS A 117 -33.50 -2.15 8.71
N ALA A 118 -33.85 -1.35 9.72
CA ALA A 118 -32.97 -0.33 10.26
C ALA A 118 -31.69 -0.93 10.89
N GLN A 119 -31.81 -2.04 11.62
CA GLN A 119 -30.67 -2.76 12.19
C GLN A 119 -29.76 -3.35 11.11
N GLU A 120 -30.33 -4.00 10.09
CA GLU A 120 -29.57 -4.57 8.96
C GLU A 120 -28.87 -3.47 8.17
N LYS A 121 -29.56 -2.36 7.90
CA LYS A 121 -28.96 -1.18 7.26
C LYS A 121 -27.80 -0.62 8.09
N ALA A 122 -27.96 -0.48 9.40
CA ALA A 122 -26.89 0.00 10.28
C ALA A 122 -25.68 -0.94 10.26
N LYS A 123 -25.90 -2.26 10.34
CA LYS A 123 -24.84 -3.27 10.23
C LYS A 123 -24.10 -3.19 8.90
N ALA A 124 -24.84 -3.15 7.78
CA ALA A 124 -24.27 -3.04 6.45
C ALA A 124 -23.41 -1.77 6.28
N VAL A 125 -23.87 -0.62 6.82
CA VAL A 125 -23.08 0.62 6.81
C VAL A 125 -21.80 0.48 7.66
N THR A 126 -21.89 -0.11 8.85
CA THR A 126 -20.70 -0.30 9.70
C THR A 126 -19.69 -1.28 9.11
N GLU A 127 -20.16 -2.34 8.45
CA GLU A 127 -19.31 -3.32 7.76
C GLU A 127 -18.62 -2.67 6.54
N ALA A 128 -19.38 -1.98 5.69
CA ALA A 128 -18.82 -1.26 4.54
C ALA A 128 -17.78 -0.21 4.97
N HIS A 129 -18.05 0.56 6.03
CA HIS A 129 -17.10 1.54 6.53
C HIS A 129 -15.84 0.89 7.10
N ARG A 130 -15.96 -0.26 7.77
CA ARG A 130 -14.81 -1.02 8.26
C ARG A 130 -13.96 -1.56 7.11
N GLU A 131 -14.59 -2.11 6.08
CA GLU A 131 -13.91 -2.59 4.86
C GLU A 131 -13.17 -1.45 4.17
N GLU A 132 -13.83 -0.30 3.97
CA GLU A 132 -13.24 0.91 3.40
C GLU A 132 -12.01 1.37 4.21
N GLN A 133 -12.12 1.42 5.54
CA GLN A 133 -10.99 1.77 6.42
C GLN A 133 -9.83 0.78 6.29
N THR A 134 -10.11 -0.53 6.22
CA THR A 134 -9.05 -1.53 6.04
C THR A 134 -8.35 -1.42 4.69
N LEU A 135 -9.11 -1.22 3.61
CA LEU A 135 -8.57 -1.01 2.27
C LEU A 135 -7.77 0.30 2.18
N ALA A 136 -8.26 1.38 2.80
CA ALA A 136 -7.54 2.64 2.90
C ALA A 136 -6.22 2.48 3.69
N ALA A 137 -6.24 1.72 4.80
CA ALA A 137 -5.04 1.45 5.58
C ALA A 137 -4.02 0.59 4.80
N GLU A 138 -4.48 -0.42 4.07
CA GLU A 138 -3.64 -1.28 3.22
C GLU A 138 -3.02 -0.51 2.06
N THR A 139 -3.80 0.33 1.37
CA THR A 139 -3.28 1.18 0.28
C THR A 139 -2.24 2.18 0.79
N ILE A 140 -2.48 2.83 1.94
CA ILE A 140 -1.48 3.70 2.59
C ILE A 140 -0.22 2.91 2.95
N ARG A 141 -0.36 1.70 3.50
CA ARG A 141 0.78 0.84 3.85
C ARG A 141 1.60 0.48 2.62
N ASN A 142 0.95 0.10 1.52
CA ASN A 142 1.60 -0.25 0.26
C ASN A 142 2.32 0.96 -0.35
N LEU A 143 1.70 2.14 -0.34
CA LEU A 143 2.33 3.39 -0.79
C LEU A 143 3.55 3.73 0.06
N ARG A 144 3.47 3.62 1.39
CA ARG A 144 4.62 3.83 2.29
C ARG A 144 5.75 2.87 1.99
N GLN A 145 5.46 1.59 1.73
CA GLN A 145 6.48 0.61 1.35
C GLN A 145 7.12 0.93 0.00
N TYR A 146 6.32 1.35 -0.99
CA TYR A 146 6.82 1.77 -2.30
C TYR A 146 7.77 2.97 -2.17
N TYR A 147 7.32 4.05 -1.52
CA TYR A 147 8.15 5.25 -1.34
C TYR A 147 9.38 4.98 -0.49
N ASN A 148 9.30 4.12 0.53
CA ASN A 148 10.48 3.74 1.32
C ASN A 148 11.51 2.98 0.47
N LYS A 149 11.08 2.07 -0.41
CA LYS A 149 11.99 1.37 -1.34
C LYS A 149 12.61 2.33 -2.34
N GLU A 150 11.82 3.25 -2.90
CA GLU A 150 12.29 4.28 -3.82
C GLU A 150 13.32 5.19 -3.14
N LEU A 151 13.04 5.66 -1.93
CA LEU A 151 13.93 6.49 -1.14
C LEU A 151 15.23 5.77 -0.75
N GLN A 152 15.16 4.47 -0.40
CA GLN A 152 16.35 3.65 -0.19
C GLN A 152 17.18 3.51 -1.48
N SER A 153 16.53 3.28 -2.63
CA SER A 153 17.24 3.17 -3.91
C SER A 153 17.93 4.48 -4.31
N LEU A 154 17.29 5.63 -4.03
CA LEU A 154 17.87 6.95 -4.26
C LEU A 154 19.03 7.24 -3.32
N LYS A 155 18.93 6.84 -2.04
CA LYS A 155 20.05 6.92 -1.08
C LYS A 155 21.25 6.11 -1.55
N MET A 156 21.04 4.86 -1.96
CA MET A 156 22.11 4.00 -2.47
C MET A 156 22.80 4.62 -3.70
N LYS A 157 22.01 5.14 -4.66
CA LYS A 157 22.56 5.83 -5.84
C LYS A 157 23.36 7.08 -5.47
N ALA A 158 22.84 7.90 -4.55
CA ALA A 158 23.54 9.09 -4.09
C ALA A 158 24.84 8.76 -3.34
N GLU A 159 24.86 7.68 -2.54
CA GLU A 159 26.07 7.19 -1.88
C GLU A 159 27.10 6.64 -2.88
N GLU A 160 26.64 5.93 -3.91
CA GLU A 160 27.48 5.41 -4.98
C GLU A 160 28.09 6.55 -5.83
N GLU A 161 27.28 7.53 -6.23
CA GLU A 161 27.74 8.74 -6.92
C GLU A 161 28.75 9.53 -6.07
N LYS A 162 28.48 9.69 -4.77
CA LYS A 162 29.42 10.32 -3.84
C LYS A 162 30.74 9.55 -3.76
N LYS A 163 30.69 8.22 -3.69
CA LYS A 163 31.89 7.37 -3.66
C LYS A 163 32.69 7.50 -4.96
N ASN A 164 32.02 7.46 -6.10
CA ASN A 164 32.66 7.65 -7.41
C ASN A 164 33.31 9.03 -7.51
N ALA A 165 32.62 10.10 -7.09
CA ALA A 165 33.17 11.46 -7.07
C ALA A 165 34.40 11.61 -6.15
N LEU A 166 34.41 10.91 -5.00
CA LEU A 166 35.58 10.89 -4.11
C LEU A 166 36.77 10.15 -4.73
N ASN A 167 36.52 9.01 -5.39
CA ASN A 167 37.57 8.28 -6.10
C ASN A 167 38.15 9.10 -7.26
N ASP A 168 37.29 9.76 -8.04
CA ASP A 168 37.73 10.64 -9.14
C ASP A 168 38.58 11.80 -8.63
N LEU A 169 38.22 12.37 -7.47
CA LEU A 169 39.01 13.42 -6.82
C LEU A 169 40.36 12.90 -6.32
N GLU A 170 40.39 11.72 -5.70
CA GLU A 170 41.62 11.06 -5.24
C GLU A 170 42.55 10.77 -6.42
N ASP A 171 42.03 10.23 -7.53
CA ASP A 171 42.78 9.99 -8.75
C ASP A 171 43.32 11.29 -9.37
N ALA A 172 42.52 12.36 -9.37
CA ALA A 172 42.97 13.67 -9.83
C ALA A 172 44.08 14.24 -8.94
N MET A 173 43.96 14.13 -7.62
CA MET A 173 44.98 14.56 -6.66
C MET A 173 46.27 13.74 -6.81
N ASN A 174 46.17 12.42 -6.98
CA ASN A 174 47.31 11.54 -7.20
C ASN A 174 48.03 11.88 -8.51
N LYS A 175 47.28 12.16 -9.59
CA LYS A 175 47.86 12.65 -10.85
C LYS A 175 48.56 13.99 -10.68
N GLN A 176 47.97 14.95 -9.97
CA GLN A 176 48.62 16.23 -9.68
C GLN A 176 49.88 16.07 -8.83
N CYS A 177 49.86 15.20 -7.82
CA CYS A 177 51.02 14.88 -7.00
C CYS A 177 52.15 14.26 -7.83
N GLN A 178 51.84 13.30 -8.71
CA GLN A 178 52.82 12.73 -9.64
C GLN A 178 53.41 13.78 -10.59
N ILE A 179 52.58 14.70 -11.11
CA ILE A 179 53.06 15.80 -11.96
C ILE A 179 54.00 16.73 -11.17
N ALA A 180 53.63 17.10 -9.94
CA ALA A 180 54.44 17.94 -9.07
C ALA A 180 55.79 17.27 -8.72
N LEU A 181 55.78 15.98 -8.38
CA LEU A 181 57.00 15.21 -8.12
C LEU A 181 57.91 15.14 -9.35
N ARG A 182 57.35 14.92 -10.54
CA ARG A 182 58.14 14.93 -11.79
C ARG A 182 58.75 16.29 -12.07
N ARG A 183 58.02 17.39 -11.79
CA ARG A 183 58.55 18.76 -11.94
C ARG A 183 59.67 19.04 -10.95
N ALA A 184 59.49 18.71 -9.67
CA ALA A 184 60.51 18.88 -8.65
C ALA A 184 61.79 18.09 -8.99
N HIS A 185 61.65 16.82 -9.38
CA HIS A 185 62.81 16.00 -9.79
C HIS A 185 63.50 16.54 -11.06
N ALA A 186 62.74 17.07 -12.03
CA ALA A 186 63.33 17.70 -13.21
C ALA A 186 64.08 18.99 -12.86
N GLU A 187 63.56 19.79 -11.94
CA GLU A 187 64.24 20.99 -11.41
C GLU A 187 65.50 20.62 -10.63
N GLU A 188 65.45 19.61 -9.75
CA GLU A 188 66.62 19.07 -9.04
C GLU A 188 67.69 18.54 -10.00
N GLN A 189 67.29 17.83 -11.07
CA GLN A 189 68.24 17.39 -12.10
C GLN A 189 68.84 18.57 -12.87
N LYS A 190 68.05 19.61 -13.13
CA LYS A 190 68.51 20.81 -13.82
C LYS A 190 69.54 21.56 -12.95
N THR A 191 69.23 21.80 -11.67
CA THR A 191 70.16 22.45 -10.74
C THR A 191 71.41 21.61 -10.52
N ALA A 192 71.28 20.28 -10.40
CA ALA A 192 72.45 19.39 -10.31
C ALA A 192 73.33 19.49 -11.57
N ARG A 193 72.75 19.52 -12.77
CA ARG A 193 73.50 19.72 -14.03
C ARG A 193 74.19 21.08 -14.10
N GLU A 194 73.52 22.14 -13.66
CA GLU A 194 74.10 23.48 -13.56
C GLU A 194 75.28 23.50 -12.59
N HIS A 195 75.14 22.88 -11.42
CA HIS A 195 76.24 22.72 -10.45
C HIS A 195 77.42 21.92 -11.02
N TYR A 196 77.16 20.81 -11.71
CA TYR A 196 78.22 20.04 -12.37
C TYR A 196 78.90 20.83 -13.49
N ALA A 197 78.18 21.67 -14.22
CA ALA A 197 78.75 22.51 -15.27
C ALA A 197 79.70 23.57 -14.67
N ILE A 198 79.26 24.28 -13.62
CA ILE A 198 80.08 25.25 -12.90
C ILE A 198 81.33 24.58 -12.34
N MET A 199 81.17 23.45 -11.64
CA MET A 199 82.28 22.71 -11.06
C MET A 199 83.27 22.22 -12.14
N ARG A 200 82.77 21.81 -13.32
CA ARG A 200 83.62 21.42 -14.44
C ARG A 200 84.41 22.60 -15.01
N GLU A 201 83.80 23.79 -15.12
CA GLU A 201 84.49 25.02 -15.52
C GLU A 201 85.57 25.40 -14.51
N GLU A 202 85.27 25.40 -13.20
CA GLU A 202 86.24 25.66 -12.13
C GLU A 202 87.43 24.68 -12.18
N PHE A 203 87.16 23.38 -12.38
CA PHE A 203 88.24 22.40 -12.53
C PHE A 203 89.05 22.61 -13.81
N GLN A 204 88.40 22.98 -14.91
CA GLN A 204 89.08 23.27 -16.17
C GLN A 204 90.02 24.49 -16.02
N GLU A 205 89.55 25.57 -15.40
CA GLU A 205 90.37 26.74 -15.08
C GLU A 205 91.54 26.38 -14.15
N ALA A 206 91.32 25.54 -13.14
CA ALA A 206 92.37 25.07 -12.25
C ALA A 206 93.43 24.23 -12.98
N ILE A 207 93.02 23.36 -13.91
CA ILE A 207 93.91 22.57 -14.77
C ILE A 207 94.73 23.49 -15.67
N GLU A 208 94.12 24.48 -16.31
CA GLU A 208 94.82 25.44 -17.17
C GLU A 208 95.83 26.28 -16.39
N LEU A 209 95.45 26.75 -15.20
CA LEU A 209 96.35 27.49 -14.31
C LEU A 209 97.55 26.63 -13.88
N GLN A 210 97.31 25.36 -13.51
CA GLN A 210 98.40 24.43 -13.17
C GLN A 210 99.27 24.08 -14.37
N SER A 211 98.69 23.94 -15.56
CA SER A 211 99.44 23.71 -16.80
C SER A 211 100.38 24.87 -17.08
N LYS A 212 99.90 26.12 -17.01
CA LYS A 212 100.72 27.34 -17.14
C LYS A 212 101.84 27.42 -16.09
N LYS A 213 101.55 27.09 -14.82
CA LYS A 213 102.58 27.02 -13.77
C LYS A 213 103.64 25.97 -14.07
N THR A 214 103.23 24.84 -14.64
CA THR A 214 104.14 23.74 -14.99
C THR A 214 105.03 24.14 -16.17
N GLU A 215 104.46 24.79 -17.20
CA GLU A 215 105.20 25.36 -18.33
C GLU A 215 106.23 26.40 -17.87
N ALA A 216 105.82 27.37 -17.04
CA ALA A 216 106.74 28.37 -16.49
C ALA A 216 107.90 27.73 -15.70
N LYS A 217 107.62 26.70 -14.89
CA LYS A 217 108.68 25.95 -14.20
C LYS A 217 109.56 25.14 -15.15
N MET A 218 109.02 24.64 -16.27
CA MET A 218 109.84 23.97 -17.29
C MET A 218 110.78 24.97 -17.97
N GLU A 219 110.33 26.20 -18.24
CA GLU A 219 111.18 27.27 -18.77
C GLU A 219 112.29 27.65 -17.77
N GLU A 220 111.96 27.81 -16.48
CA GLU A 220 112.97 28.03 -15.43
C GLU A 220 114.00 26.89 -15.38
N ILE A 221 113.57 25.64 -15.49
CA ILE A 221 114.47 24.48 -15.55
C ILE A 221 115.37 24.54 -16.79
N LEU A 222 114.85 24.96 -17.95
CA LEU A 222 115.66 25.12 -19.16
C LEU A 222 116.73 26.21 -18.99
N VAL A 223 116.38 27.37 -18.43
CA VAL A 223 117.34 28.44 -18.12
C VAL A 223 118.41 27.95 -17.14
N LEU A 224 118.01 27.29 -16.05
CA LEU A 224 118.95 26.73 -15.08
C LEU A 224 119.85 25.65 -15.70
N LYS A 225 119.34 24.84 -16.63
CA LYS A 225 120.16 23.87 -17.37
C LYS A 225 121.20 24.56 -18.26
N GLU A 226 120.83 25.66 -18.93
CA GLU A 226 121.79 26.46 -19.71
C GLU A 226 122.84 27.13 -18.83
N GLU A 227 122.46 27.65 -17.66
CA GLU A 227 123.41 28.20 -16.68
C GLU A 227 124.36 27.13 -16.13
N ILE A 228 123.84 25.94 -15.78
CA ILE A 228 124.68 24.80 -15.37
C ILE A 228 125.66 24.44 -16.49
N ALA A 229 125.21 24.37 -17.74
CA ALA A 229 126.10 24.07 -18.87
C ALA A 229 127.19 25.14 -19.05
N LYS A 230 126.87 26.43 -18.86
CA LYS A 230 127.86 27.53 -18.87
C LYS A 230 128.86 27.39 -17.73
N LEU A 231 128.39 27.13 -16.51
CA LEU A 231 129.23 26.93 -15.34
C LEU A 231 130.11 25.68 -15.47
N GLU A 232 129.61 24.60 -16.07
CA GLU A 232 130.39 23.40 -16.39
C GLU A 232 131.48 23.70 -17.42
N GLN A 233 131.19 24.53 -18.43
CA GLN A 233 132.17 24.97 -19.41
C GLN A 233 133.23 25.89 -18.78
N GLU A 234 132.84 26.83 -17.93
CA GLU A 234 133.77 27.68 -17.17
C GLU A 234 134.65 26.85 -16.23
N LYS A 235 134.06 25.88 -15.52
CA LYS A 235 134.79 24.92 -14.70
C LYS A 235 135.82 24.16 -15.55
N LYS A 236 135.45 23.71 -16.76
CA LYS A 236 136.36 23.02 -17.67
C LYS A 236 137.51 23.93 -18.12
N ASN A 237 137.21 25.19 -18.48
CA ASN A 237 138.22 26.17 -18.85
C ASN A 237 139.17 26.48 -17.67
N LEU A 238 138.64 26.56 -16.44
CA LEU A 238 139.43 26.74 -15.23
C LEU A 238 140.32 25.52 -14.92
N ILE A 239 139.80 24.30 -15.12
CA ILE A 239 140.59 23.07 -15.00
C ILE A 239 141.72 23.08 -16.04
N GLU A 240 141.43 23.40 -17.31
CA GLU A 240 142.47 23.53 -18.35
C GLU A 240 143.51 24.61 -17.99
N TYR A 241 143.08 25.76 -17.46
CA TYR A 241 143.98 26.81 -17.01
C TYR A 241 144.84 26.36 -15.83
N LEU A 242 144.27 25.61 -14.87
CA LEU A 242 144.99 25.02 -13.75
C LEU A 242 145.99 23.96 -14.22
N GLU A 243 145.64 23.11 -15.18
CA GLU A 243 146.54 22.12 -15.78
C GLU A 243 147.70 22.79 -16.53
N VAL A 244 147.43 23.85 -17.28
CA VAL A 244 148.47 24.67 -17.95
C VAL A 244 149.34 25.38 -16.93
N SER A 245 148.76 25.95 -15.88
CA SER A 245 149.49 26.59 -14.79
C SER A 245 150.35 25.59 -14.03
N GLN A 246 149.80 24.42 -13.67
CA GLN A 246 150.56 23.31 -13.07
C GLN A 246 151.71 22.88 -13.96
N LYS A 247 151.47 22.65 -15.26
CA LYS A 247 152.55 22.34 -16.21
C LYS A 247 153.60 23.43 -16.25
N SER A 248 153.20 24.70 -16.34
CA SER A 248 154.15 25.82 -16.38
C SER A 248 154.94 25.98 -15.08
N PHE A 249 154.34 25.67 -13.93
CA PHE A 249 155.00 25.67 -12.63
C PHE A 249 155.97 24.49 -12.50
N GLN A 250 155.57 23.33 -13.02
CA GLN A 250 156.40 22.12 -13.06
C GLN A 250 157.57 22.29 -14.04
N GLU A 251 157.36 22.91 -15.19
CA GLU A 251 158.39 23.33 -16.15
C GLU A 251 159.29 24.42 -15.56
N CYS A 252 158.75 25.38 -14.79
CA CYS A 252 159.53 26.38 -14.07
C CYS A 252 160.46 25.72 -13.03
N LEU A 253 159.93 24.79 -12.23
CA LEU A 253 160.73 23.99 -11.28
C LEU A 253 161.79 23.14 -12.00
N GLN A 254 161.49 22.55 -13.16
CA GLN A 254 162.46 21.80 -13.97
C GLN A 254 163.49 22.71 -14.65
N SER A 255 163.14 23.96 -14.96
CA SER A 255 164.05 24.95 -15.55
C SER A 255 165.01 25.57 -14.52
N MET A 256 164.65 25.55 -13.23
CA MET A 256 165.55 25.84 -12.13
C MET A 256 166.53 24.69 -11.91
N LYS A 257 167.54 24.58 -12.79
CA LYS A 257 168.77 23.76 -12.62
C LYS A 257 169.62 24.29 -11.44
N ILE A 258 169.08 24.24 -10.24
CA ILE A 258 169.75 24.62 -8.98
C ILE A 258 169.77 23.45 -7.97
N PHE A 259 169.10 22.33 -8.26
CA PHE A 259 169.20 21.13 -7.43
C PHE A 259 169.62 19.92 -8.25
N ASP A 260 170.92 19.68 -8.30
CA ASP A 260 171.46 18.35 -8.54
C ASP A 260 170.91 17.41 -7.45
N GLY A 261 170.15 16.39 -7.88
CA GLY A 261 170.02 15.15 -7.11
C GLY A 261 168.90 15.03 -6.07
N VAL A 262 167.85 15.88 -6.09
CA VAL A 262 166.65 15.64 -5.25
C VAL A 262 165.37 15.80 -6.06
N ASN A 263 164.71 14.68 -6.37
CA ASN A 263 163.32 14.63 -6.82
C ASN A 263 162.42 15.17 -5.70
N VAL A 264 162.11 16.47 -5.74
CA VAL A 264 161.07 17.06 -4.89
C VAL A 264 159.76 17.02 -5.65
N GLU A 265 159.12 15.86 -5.60
CA GLU A 265 157.75 15.65 -6.05
C GLU A 265 156.82 16.32 -5.02
N CYS A 266 156.52 17.60 -5.20
CA CYS A 266 155.51 18.29 -4.41
C CYS A 266 154.12 17.75 -4.81
N MET A 267 153.70 16.69 -4.13
CA MET A 267 152.33 16.24 -4.12
C MET A 267 151.45 17.30 -3.45
N LEU A 268 150.67 18.03 -4.25
CA LEU A 268 149.44 18.63 -3.74
C LEU A 268 148.41 17.50 -3.61
N PRO A 269 147.75 17.34 -2.45
CA PRO A 269 146.72 16.32 -2.27
C PRO A 269 145.58 16.54 -3.27
N PRO A 270 145.03 15.47 -3.87
CA PRO A 270 143.85 15.60 -4.73
C PRO A 270 142.70 16.18 -3.90
N ILE A 271 142.18 17.32 -4.32
CA ILE A 271 140.92 17.85 -3.80
C ILE A 271 139.85 16.83 -4.16
N ASN A 272 139.34 16.12 -3.14
CA ASN A 272 138.30 15.13 -3.32
C ASN A 272 136.96 15.86 -3.56
N PHE A 273 136.54 15.95 -4.83
CA PHE A 273 135.28 16.59 -5.22
C PHE A 273 134.02 15.87 -4.68
N GLU A 274 134.14 14.63 -4.17
CA GLU A 274 133.00 13.88 -3.62
C GLU A 274 132.46 14.45 -2.29
N GLU A 275 133.31 15.03 -1.43
CA GLU A 275 132.84 15.63 -0.16
C GLU A 275 132.02 16.91 -0.37
N ILE A 276 132.29 17.65 -1.46
CA ILE A 276 131.51 18.86 -1.80
C ILE A 276 130.13 18.49 -2.37
N GLN A 277 130.02 17.37 -3.08
CA GLN A 277 128.71 16.91 -3.59
C GLN A 277 127.77 16.42 -2.47
N GLN A 278 128.29 15.84 -1.39
CA GLN A 278 127.44 15.40 -0.27
C GLN A 278 126.88 16.56 0.57
N GLY A 279 127.60 17.69 0.69
CA GLY A 279 127.10 18.87 1.39
C GLY A 279 125.90 19.55 0.70
N LEU A 280 125.79 19.44 -0.62
CA LEU A 280 124.73 20.08 -1.41
C LEU A 280 123.44 19.27 -1.51
N MET A 281 123.46 17.97 -1.20
CA MET A 281 122.23 17.14 -1.17
C MET A 281 121.42 17.30 0.12
N ILE A 282 121.99 17.87 1.20
CA ILE A 282 121.30 18.03 2.50
C ILE A 282 120.46 19.33 2.55
N ALA A 283 120.55 20.20 1.54
CA ALA A 283 119.89 21.51 1.51
C ALA A 283 118.80 21.66 0.43
N LYS A 284 118.07 20.60 0.06
CA LYS A 284 116.86 20.66 -0.78
C LYS A 284 115.64 20.10 -0.06
#